data_AF-Q8EWC1-F1
#
_entry.id   AF-Q8EWC1-F1
#
_cell.length_a   1.000
_cell.length_b   1.000
_cell.length_c   1.000
_cell.angle_alpha   90.00
_cell.angle_beta   90.00
_cell.angle_gamma   90.00
#
_symmetry.space_group_name_H-M   'P 1'
#
loop_
_entity.id
_entity.type
_entity.pdbx_description
1 polymer ?
#
loop_
_entity_poly.entity_id
_entity_poly.type
_entity_poly.pdbx_seq_one_letter_code
_entity_poly.pdbx_strand_id
1 'polypeptide(L)'
;MHYKYQDRIFTRKLEDKELEKYLEYKNKLLTNDFNIDVFYITQNKLIEYFELKEHKFFMIYCLEKIKKWIYFNEAYTEEYINKLQKILHNFRLTNKLNSYETEYINHVKAVVFNKKRNLKQLVTDFQLINKKEIVCFNFSDSSILKKDENNNYYKKINKCEIYISNSRIIINHPSYIYSIHFKYIFNYRLEDDLFRLDIYNEHENDSMTHLYFDSNDNYVLYVSFERIFNQYTKNLEPYVFEKGVNPESYNKSKVDYEHD
;
A
#
# COMPACT_ATOMS: atom_id res chain seq x y z
N MET A 1 8.38 -5.37 -1.06
CA MET A 1 8.86 -4.84 -2.36
C MET A 1 8.97 -3.30 -2.38
N HIS A 2 8.50 -2.56 -1.36
CA HIS A 2 8.64 -1.09 -1.24
C HIS A 2 10.07 -0.62 -1.41
N TYR A 3 11.02 -1.27 -0.72
CA TYR A 3 12.45 -0.98 -0.87
C TYR A 3 13.02 -1.44 -2.23
N LYS A 4 12.49 -2.53 -2.82
CA LYS A 4 12.97 -3.08 -4.10
C LYS A 4 12.64 -2.20 -5.31
N TYR A 5 11.52 -1.48 -5.26
CA TYR A 5 11.19 -0.46 -6.27
C TYR A 5 11.98 0.83 -5.99
N GLN A 6 12.06 1.30 -4.74
CA GLN A 6 12.78 2.54 -4.41
C GLN A 6 14.26 2.54 -4.84
N ASP A 7 14.98 1.42 -4.68
CA ASP A 7 16.41 1.33 -5.04
C ASP A 7 16.68 1.21 -6.55
N ARG A 8 15.67 0.84 -7.36
CA ARG A 8 15.83 0.59 -8.81
C ARG A 8 15.21 1.66 -9.68
N ILE A 9 14.21 2.38 -9.16
CA ILE A 9 13.64 3.47 -9.91
C ILE A 9 14.68 4.60 -9.89
N PHE A 10 15.18 4.99 -11.08
CA PHE A 10 15.64 6.34 -11.42
C PHE A 10 17.10 6.65 -11.79
N THR A 11 17.94 5.72 -12.23
CA THR A 11 19.20 6.11 -12.89
C THR A 11 19.03 6.22 -14.41
N ARG A 12 18.49 7.35 -14.90
CA ARG A 12 18.68 7.72 -16.32
C ARG A 12 20.12 8.23 -16.43
N LYS A 13 21.04 7.41 -16.93
CA LYS A 13 22.41 7.87 -17.21
C LYS A 13 22.34 8.90 -18.33
N LEU A 14 22.65 10.16 -18.01
CA LEU A 14 22.95 11.19 -18.99
C LEU A 14 24.40 11.00 -19.44
N GLU A 15 24.69 11.27 -20.71
CA GLU A 15 26.08 11.38 -21.18
C GLU A 15 26.76 12.60 -20.54
N ASP A 16 28.08 12.59 -20.39
CA ASP A 16 28.82 13.61 -19.62
C ASP A 16 28.55 15.05 -20.10
N LYS A 17 28.44 15.27 -21.41
CA LYS A 17 28.11 16.59 -21.99
C LYS A 17 26.65 17.01 -21.77
N GLU A 18 25.74 16.05 -21.64
CA GLU A 18 24.34 16.31 -21.29
C GLU A 18 24.19 16.59 -19.80
N LEU A 19 25.05 16.00 -18.97
CA LEU A 19 25.07 16.18 -17.53
C LEU A 19 25.48 17.61 -17.13
N GLU A 20 26.52 18.18 -17.75
CA GLU A 20 26.93 19.57 -17.47
C GLU A 20 25.82 20.58 -17.76
N LYS A 21 25.19 20.47 -18.94
CA LYS A 21 24.05 21.34 -19.30
C LYS A 21 22.85 21.12 -18.39
N TYR A 22 22.57 19.87 -18.03
CA TYR A 22 21.52 19.55 -17.07
C TYR A 22 21.77 20.22 -15.71
N LEU A 23 23.00 20.17 -15.20
CA LEU A 23 23.39 20.79 -13.93
C LEU A 23 23.27 22.31 -13.98
N GLU A 24 23.69 22.94 -15.07
CA GLU A 24 23.49 24.38 -15.31
C GLU A 24 22.00 24.75 -15.25
N TYR A 25 21.15 23.98 -15.94
CA TYR A 25 19.70 24.14 -15.96
C TYR A 25 19.05 23.94 -14.59
N LYS A 26 19.45 22.88 -13.89
CA LYS A 26 18.99 22.54 -12.56
C LYS A 26 19.30 23.68 -11.58
N ASN A 27 20.50 24.25 -11.66
CA ASN A 27 20.92 25.37 -10.82
C ASN A 27 20.12 26.66 -11.10
N LYS A 28 19.77 26.94 -12.37
CA LYS A 28 18.88 28.05 -12.73
C LYS A 28 17.46 27.89 -12.17
N LEU A 29 16.98 26.65 -12.02
CA LEU A 29 15.65 26.31 -11.50
C LEU A 29 15.62 26.06 -9.98
N LEU A 30 16.76 26.11 -9.28
CA LEU A 30 16.93 25.65 -7.89
C LEU A 30 16.63 26.72 -6.82
N THR A 31 16.10 27.89 -7.16
CA THR A 31 15.85 28.94 -6.17
C THR A 31 14.65 28.70 -5.26
N ASN A 32 13.81 27.69 -5.52
CA ASN A 32 12.64 27.38 -4.68
C ASN A 32 12.70 25.96 -4.13
N ASP A 33 12.33 25.82 -2.85
CA ASP A 33 11.91 24.56 -2.26
C ASP A 33 10.85 23.94 -3.17
N PHE A 34 11.00 22.64 -3.47
CA PHE A 34 10.15 21.99 -4.44
C PHE A 34 8.69 22.00 -3.97
N ASN A 35 7.89 22.88 -4.56
CA ASN A 35 6.46 22.99 -4.37
C ASN A 35 5.76 22.65 -5.69
N ILE A 36 4.83 21.70 -5.64
CA ILE A 36 4.18 21.14 -6.82
C ILE A 36 3.25 22.13 -7.52
N ASP A 37 2.64 23.03 -6.76
CA ASP A 37 1.75 24.07 -7.27
C ASP A 37 2.56 25.20 -7.94
N VAL A 38 3.69 25.57 -7.35
CA VAL A 38 4.66 26.49 -7.96
C VAL A 38 5.19 25.91 -9.26
N PHE A 39 5.59 24.63 -9.24
CA PHE A 39 6.10 23.91 -10.40
C PHE A 39 5.08 23.84 -11.55
N TYR A 40 3.79 23.65 -11.23
CA TYR A 40 2.69 23.70 -12.19
C TYR A 40 2.54 25.08 -12.85
N ILE A 41 2.56 26.15 -12.06
CA ILE A 41 2.43 27.54 -12.56
C ILE A 41 3.64 27.94 -13.42
N THR A 42 4.84 27.57 -12.97
CA THR A 42 6.11 27.89 -13.66
C THR A 42 6.17 27.24 -15.04
N GLN A 43 5.56 26.07 -15.23
CA GLN A 43 5.54 25.35 -16.50
C GLN A 43 4.67 25.97 -17.59
N ASN A 44 3.44 26.37 -17.26
CA ASN A 44 2.57 27.05 -18.23
C ASN A 44 3.22 28.30 -18.81
N LYS A 45 4.10 28.95 -18.02
CA LYS A 45 4.86 30.12 -18.46
C LYS A 45 6.16 29.79 -19.19
N LEU A 46 6.71 28.59 -19.04
CA LEU A 46 8.05 28.25 -19.53
C LEU A 46 8.05 27.49 -20.86
N ILE A 47 7.02 26.67 -21.13
CA ILE A 47 6.93 25.88 -22.38
C ILE A 47 6.97 26.78 -23.62
N GLU A 48 6.46 28.00 -23.55
CA GLU A 48 6.43 28.96 -24.66
C GLU A 48 7.81 29.53 -25.03
N TYR A 49 8.82 29.41 -24.16
CA TYR A 49 10.09 30.14 -24.30
C TYR A 49 11.30 29.23 -24.53
N PHE A 50 11.14 27.90 -24.54
CA PHE A 50 12.26 26.97 -24.64
C PHE A 50 12.52 26.47 -26.05
N GLU A 51 13.80 26.45 -26.43
CA GLU A 51 14.23 25.71 -27.62
C GLU A 51 14.10 24.19 -27.40
N LEU A 52 13.94 23.42 -28.49
CA LEU A 52 13.75 21.95 -28.48
C LEU A 52 14.76 21.18 -27.60
N LYS A 53 16.02 21.63 -27.53
CA LYS A 53 17.07 21.00 -26.71
C LYS A 53 16.90 21.30 -25.22
N GLU A 54 16.48 22.51 -24.89
CA GLU A 54 16.26 22.97 -23.51
C GLU A 54 15.00 22.32 -22.92
N HIS A 55 13.99 22.11 -23.78
CA HIS A 55 12.80 21.33 -23.46
C HIS A 55 13.16 19.90 -23.00
N LYS A 56 14.16 19.22 -23.59
CA LYS A 56 14.60 17.89 -23.14
C LYS A 56 15.12 17.92 -21.69
N PHE A 57 15.99 18.88 -21.36
CA PHE A 57 16.58 19.00 -20.02
C PHE A 57 15.55 19.39 -18.97
N PHE A 58 14.66 20.30 -19.34
CA PHE A 58 13.53 20.68 -18.51
C PHE A 58 12.66 19.48 -18.18
N MET A 59 12.33 18.64 -19.17
CA MET A 59 11.57 17.41 -18.95
C MET A 59 12.29 16.41 -18.02
N ILE A 60 13.61 16.31 -18.10
CA ILE A 60 14.42 15.49 -17.19
C ILE A 60 14.37 16.03 -15.76
N TYR A 61 14.51 17.35 -15.58
CA TYR A 61 14.37 18.01 -14.28
C TYR A 61 12.97 17.76 -13.69
N CYS A 62 11.94 17.85 -14.53
CA CYS A 62 10.56 17.62 -14.13
C CYS A 62 10.35 16.20 -13.63
N LEU A 63 10.88 15.22 -14.37
CA LEU A 63 10.93 13.84 -13.93
C LEU A 63 11.61 13.77 -12.56
N GLU A 64 12.85 14.28 -12.41
CA GLU A 64 13.61 14.26 -11.15
C GLU A 64 12.85 14.77 -9.92
N LYS A 65 12.14 15.88 -10.09
CA LYS A 65 11.37 16.47 -9.01
C LYS A 65 10.13 15.66 -8.66
N ILE A 66 9.43 15.10 -9.65
CA ILE A 66 8.34 14.15 -9.42
C ILE A 66 8.83 12.91 -8.68
N LYS A 67 10.06 12.42 -8.97
CA LYS A 67 10.67 11.29 -8.23
C LYS A 67 10.79 11.61 -6.74
N LYS A 68 11.37 12.76 -6.44
CA LYS A 68 11.55 13.21 -5.04
C LYS A 68 10.19 13.36 -4.38
N TRP A 69 9.22 13.95 -5.07
CA TRP A 69 7.88 14.10 -4.52
C TRP A 69 7.21 12.76 -4.22
N ILE A 70 7.28 11.81 -5.15
CA ILE A 70 6.81 10.43 -4.95
C ILE A 70 7.51 9.79 -3.75
N TYR A 71 8.82 9.97 -3.63
CA TYR A 71 9.61 9.45 -2.50
C TYR A 71 9.16 10.04 -1.15
N PHE A 72 8.81 11.32 -1.10
CA PHE A 72 8.41 11.99 0.14
C PHE A 72 6.92 11.89 0.47
N ASN A 73 6.05 11.55 -0.49
CA ASN A 73 4.60 11.51 -0.31
C ASN A 73 4.12 10.07 -0.38
N GLU A 74 4.33 9.32 0.70
CA GLU A 74 4.03 7.89 0.84
C GLU A 74 2.52 7.59 0.98
N ALA A 75 1.69 8.62 1.16
CA ALA A 75 0.26 8.42 1.33
C ALA A 75 -0.42 8.30 -0.04
N TYR A 76 -0.86 7.09 -0.41
CA TYR A 76 -1.73 6.78 -1.55
C TYR A 76 -3.15 7.39 -1.38
N THR A 77 -3.22 8.70 -1.14
CA THR A 77 -4.44 9.48 -1.03
C THR A 77 -4.97 9.80 -2.41
N GLU A 78 -6.29 10.00 -2.51
CA GLU A 78 -6.90 10.39 -3.77
C GLU A 78 -6.34 11.73 -4.28
N GLU A 79 -6.09 12.67 -3.37
CA GLU A 79 -5.50 13.97 -3.70
C GLU A 79 -4.11 13.83 -4.32
N TYR A 80 -3.24 13.03 -3.71
CA TYR A 80 -1.89 12.72 -4.21
C TYR A 80 -1.97 12.19 -5.65
N ILE A 81 -2.89 11.28 -5.92
CA ILE A 81 -2.96 10.56 -7.20
C ILE A 81 -3.54 11.46 -8.30
N ASN A 82 -4.55 12.26 -7.96
CA ASN A 82 -5.09 13.26 -8.86
C ASN A 82 -4.03 14.32 -9.22
N LYS A 83 -3.22 14.77 -8.25
CA LYS A 83 -2.08 15.66 -8.49
C LYS A 83 -1.04 15.00 -9.40
N LEU A 84 -0.64 13.76 -9.11
CA LEU A 84 0.31 13.01 -9.93
C LEU A 84 -0.17 12.86 -11.38
N GLN A 85 -1.43 12.48 -11.59
CA GLN A 85 -1.99 12.30 -12.93
C GLN A 85 -2.04 13.60 -13.72
N LYS A 86 -2.45 14.71 -13.09
CA LYS A 86 -2.45 16.04 -13.73
C LYS A 86 -1.05 16.42 -14.19
N ILE A 87 -0.03 16.16 -13.36
CA ILE A 87 1.36 16.44 -13.71
C ILE A 87 1.82 15.53 -14.85
N LEU A 88 1.59 14.22 -14.77
CA LEU A 88 2.00 13.31 -15.84
C LEU A 88 1.36 13.67 -17.19
N HIS A 89 0.10 14.09 -17.17
CA HIS A 89 -0.64 14.53 -18.35
C HIS A 89 -0.12 15.86 -18.90
N ASN A 90 -0.06 16.91 -18.07
CA ASN A 90 0.31 18.25 -18.50
C ASN A 90 1.73 18.30 -19.06
N PHE A 91 2.62 17.50 -18.49
CA PHE A 91 4.01 17.43 -18.92
C PHE A 91 4.20 16.40 -20.04
N ARG A 92 3.13 15.70 -20.49
CA ARG A 92 3.22 14.63 -21.51
C ARG A 92 4.27 13.57 -21.15
N LEU A 93 4.41 13.30 -19.85
CA LEU A 93 5.46 12.43 -19.32
C LEU A 93 5.17 10.97 -19.56
N THR A 94 3.92 10.59 -19.82
CA THR A 94 3.49 9.19 -19.95
C THR A 94 4.34 8.40 -20.94
N ASN A 95 4.73 9.00 -22.07
CA ASN A 95 5.55 8.36 -23.11
C ASN A 95 7.06 8.44 -22.83
N LYS A 96 7.46 9.07 -21.72
CA LYS A 96 8.85 9.27 -21.31
C LYS A 96 9.23 8.46 -20.07
N LEU A 97 8.25 7.79 -19.47
CA LEU A 97 8.43 6.93 -18.31
C LEU A 97 9.16 5.65 -18.71
N ASN A 98 10.03 5.15 -17.82
CA ASN A 98 10.56 3.80 -17.93
C ASN A 98 9.54 2.76 -17.41
N SER A 99 9.88 1.48 -17.54
CA SER A 99 9.01 0.37 -17.11
C SER A 99 8.67 0.43 -15.62
N TYR A 100 9.65 0.67 -14.75
CA TYR A 100 9.44 0.72 -13.30
C TYR A 100 8.58 1.90 -12.87
N GLU A 101 8.78 3.08 -13.48
CA GLU A 101 7.95 4.27 -13.25
C GLU A 101 6.49 4.02 -13.66
N THR A 102 6.30 3.36 -14.82
CA THR A 102 4.98 3.00 -15.33
C THR A 102 4.28 2.02 -14.40
N GLU A 103 5.01 1.02 -13.91
CA GLU A 103 4.52 0.01 -12.98
C GLU A 103 4.08 0.63 -11.65
N TYR A 104 4.87 1.54 -11.08
CA TYR A 104 4.50 2.30 -9.89
C TYR A 104 3.19 3.08 -10.10
N ILE A 105 3.07 3.81 -11.22
CA ILE A 105 1.85 4.58 -11.53
C ILE A 105 0.64 3.64 -11.70
N ASN A 106 0.83 2.47 -12.30
CA ASN A 106 -0.24 1.48 -12.46
C ASN A 106 -0.67 0.91 -11.11
N HIS A 107 0.27 0.62 -10.21
CA HIS A 107 -0.01 0.19 -8.85
C HIS A 107 -0.83 1.26 -8.09
N VAL A 108 -0.38 2.51 -8.12
CA VAL A 108 -1.09 3.67 -7.53
C VAL A 108 -2.53 3.78 -8.07
N LYS A 109 -2.71 3.63 -9.39
CA LYS A 109 -4.04 3.62 -10.03
C LYS A 109 -4.89 2.43 -9.56
N ALA A 110 -4.30 1.25 -9.45
CA ALA A 110 -4.99 0.06 -8.97
C ALA A 110 -5.50 0.25 -7.55
N VAL A 111 -4.69 0.84 -6.66
CA VAL A 111 -5.11 1.17 -5.29
C VAL A 111 -6.34 2.10 -5.28
N VAL A 112 -6.35 3.18 -6.06
CA VAL A 112 -7.51 4.10 -6.14
C VAL A 112 -8.73 3.43 -6.73
N PHE A 113 -8.53 2.66 -7.80
CA PHE A 113 -9.61 1.92 -8.42
C PHE A 113 -10.27 0.99 -7.41
N ASN A 114 -9.49 0.27 -6.59
CA ASN A 114 -10.03 -0.60 -5.54
C ASN A 114 -10.74 0.17 -4.41
N LYS A 115 -10.32 1.40 -4.08
CA LYS A 115 -11.08 2.28 -3.17
C LYS A 115 -12.47 2.63 -3.71
N LYS A 116 -12.62 2.81 -5.03
CA LYS A 116 -13.85 3.33 -5.67
C LYS A 116 -14.76 2.28 -6.31
N ARG A 117 -14.23 1.13 -6.72
CA ARG A 117 -14.96 0.10 -7.48
C ARG A 117 -16.19 -0.38 -6.74
N ASN A 118 -17.38 -0.42 -7.32
CA ASN A 118 -18.54 -1.01 -6.64
C ASN A 118 -18.23 -2.46 -6.19
N LEU A 119 -18.49 -2.77 -4.92
CA LEU A 119 -18.37 -4.14 -4.42
C LEU A 119 -19.44 -4.99 -5.11
N LYS A 120 -19.00 -5.88 -5.99
CA LYS A 120 -19.90 -6.83 -6.68
C LYS A 120 -19.84 -8.16 -5.96
N GLN A 121 -20.98 -8.84 -5.89
CA GLN A 121 -21.02 -10.22 -5.44
C GLN A 121 -20.23 -11.10 -6.42
N LEU A 122 -19.29 -11.87 -5.88
CA LEU A 122 -18.56 -12.91 -6.59
C LEU A 122 -19.29 -14.25 -6.40
N VAL A 123 -19.29 -15.05 -7.46
CA VAL A 123 -19.73 -16.45 -7.39
C VAL A 123 -18.53 -17.28 -6.94
N THR A 124 -18.75 -18.14 -5.94
CA THR A 124 -17.72 -19.01 -5.37
C THR A 124 -18.10 -20.47 -5.53
N ASP A 125 -17.10 -21.33 -5.59
CA ASP A 125 -17.22 -22.79 -5.68
C ASP A 125 -17.26 -23.48 -4.30
N PHE A 126 -17.07 -22.71 -3.24
CA PHE A 126 -17.21 -23.17 -1.85
C PHE A 126 -18.50 -22.70 -1.18
N GLN A 127 -18.91 -23.47 -0.18
CA GLN A 127 -20.11 -23.20 0.60
C GLN A 127 -19.89 -22.01 1.55
N LEU A 128 -20.82 -21.06 1.50
CA LEU A 128 -20.90 -19.96 2.45
C LEU A 128 -21.59 -20.40 3.74
N ILE A 129 -21.17 -19.85 4.88
CA ILE A 129 -21.72 -20.23 6.19
C ILE A 129 -23.15 -19.71 6.35
N ASN A 130 -23.44 -18.53 5.78
CA ASN A 130 -24.75 -17.89 5.88
C ASN A 130 -25.32 -17.58 4.49
N LYS A 131 -26.63 -17.77 4.30
CA LYS A 131 -27.35 -17.38 3.06
C LYS A 131 -27.25 -15.87 2.74
N LYS A 132 -26.96 -15.03 3.73
CA LYS A 132 -26.74 -13.59 3.59
C LYS A 132 -25.26 -13.21 3.42
N GLU A 133 -24.35 -14.18 3.48
CA GLU A 133 -22.93 -13.94 3.25
C GLU A 133 -22.71 -13.65 1.77
N ILE A 134 -21.94 -12.61 1.48
CA ILE A 134 -21.64 -12.17 0.11
C ILE A 134 -20.13 -12.00 0.02
N VAL A 135 -19.52 -12.68 -0.95
CA VAL A 135 -18.11 -12.52 -1.27
C VAL A 135 -17.95 -11.33 -2.20
N CYS A 136 -17.12 -10.36 -1.82
CA CYS A 136 -16.99 -9.08 -2.51
C CYS A 136 -15.65 -8.90 -3.24
N PHE A 137 -14.65 -9.70 -2.86
CA PHE A 137 -13.29 -9.56 -3.37
C PHE A 137 -12.55 -10.89 -3.33
N ASN A 138 -11.63 -11.09 -4.27
CA ASN A 138 -10.74 -12.24 -4.30
C ASN A 138 -9.31 -11.81 -4.68
N PHE A 139 -8.34 -12.59 -4.22
CA PHE A 139 -6.93 -12.44 -4.53
C PHE A 139 -6.31 -13.82 -4.70
N SER A 140 -5.83 -14.12 -5.91
CA SER A 140 -5.20 -15.40 -6.23
C SER A 140 -3.70 -15.37 -5.91
N ASP A 141 -3.05 -16.53 -5.98
CA ASP A 141 -1.59 -16.69 -5.80
C ASP A 141 -1.03 -16.08 -4.50
N SER A 142 -1.75 -16.24 -3.41
CA SER A 142 -1.35 -15.71 -2.11
C SER A 142 -0.75 -16.78 -1.20
N SER A 143 -0.08 -16.34 -0.14
CA SER A 143 0.47 -17.16 0.93
C SER A 143 0.19 -16.49 2.27
N ILE A 144 0.19 -17.29 3.34
CA ILE A 144 0.06 -16.80 4.71
C ILE A 144 1.31 -17.20 5.48
N LEU A 145 1.92 -16.21 6.11
CA LEU A 145 3.13 -16.32 6.89
C LEU A 145 2.82 -16.12 8.38
N LYS A 146 3.69 -16.66 9.22
CA LYS A 146 3.79 -16.37 10.65
C LYS A 146 5.24 -16.02 10.99
N LYS A 147 5.45 -15.26 12.07
CA LYS A 147 6.79 -15.05 12.64
C LYS A 147 7.09 -16.16 13.65
N ASP A 148 8.34 -16.64 13.64
CA ASP A 148 8.88 -17.50 14.71
C ASP A 148 9.37 -16.64 15.89
N GLU A 149 9.91 -17.30 16.93
CA GLU A 149 10.48 -16.63 18.11
C GLU A 149 11.68 -15.72 17.78
N ASN A 150 12.32 -15.93 16.62
CA ASN A 150 13.45 -15.16 16.12
C ASN A 150 13.01 -14.06 15.13
N ASN A 151 11.71 -13.76 15.02
CA ASN A 151 11.10 -12.82 14.07
C ASN A 151 11.28 -13.17 12.59
N ASN A 152 11.65 -14.41 12.25
CA ASN A 152 11.72 -14.86 10.86
C ASN A 152 10.34 -15.27 10.36
N TYR A 153 10.02 -14.89 9.13
CA TYR A 153 8.79 -15.31 8.46
C TYR A 153 8.89 -16.75 7.98
N TYR A 154 7.93 -17.60 8.35
CA TYR A 154 7.75 -18.92 7.77
C TYR A 154 6.35 -19.06 7.16
N LYS A 155 6.27 -19.82 6.06
CA LYS A 155 5.00 -20.08 5.36
C LYS A 155 4.13 -21.01 6.18
N LYS A 156 3.02 -20.50 6.70
CA LYS A 156 1.96 -21.30 7.32
C LYS A 156 1.08 -21.96 6.25
N ILE A 157 0.73 -21.20 5.20
CA ILE A 157 -0.08 -21.65 4.07
C ILE A 157 0.57 -21.12 2.80
N ASN A 158 0.74 -21.98 1.78
CA ASN A 158 1.38 -21.62 0.52
C ASN A 158 0.38 -21.82 -0.62
N LYS A 159 0.38 -20.92 -1.62
CA LYS A 159 -0.48 -21.01 -2.82
C LYS A 159 -1.97 -21.19 -2.49
N CYS A 160 -2.54 -20.19 -1.83
CA CYS A 160 -3.97 -20.11 -1.55
C CYS A 160 -4.60 -18.91 -2.28
N GLU A 161 -5.92 -18.96 -2.41
CA GLU A 161 -6.72 -17.80 -2.80
C GLU A 161 -7.35 -17.19 -1.55
N ILE A 162 -7.32 -15.86 -1.48
CA ILE A 162 -7.93 -15.10 -0.39
C ILE A 162 -9.21 -14.50 -0.92
N TYR A 163 -10.33 -14.76 -0.25
CA TYR A 163 -11.60 -14.11 -0.50
C TYR A 163 -11.99 -13.26 0.69
N ILE A 164 -12.61 -12.12 0.42
CA ILE A 164 -13.13 -11.23 1.46
C ILE A 164 -14.64 -11.16 1.26
N SER A 165 -15.37 -11.62 2.27
CA SER A 165 -16.83 -11.51 2.35
C SER A 165 -17.24 -10.33 3.23
N ASN A 166 -18.54 -10.09 3.33
CA ASN A 166 -19.12 -9.14 4.25
C ASN A 166 -19.00 -9.54 5.74
N SER A 167 -18.54 -10.74 6.09
CA SER A 167 -18.44 -11.20 7.49
C SER A 167 -17.09 -11.80 7.88
N ARG A 168 -16.28 -12.25 6.92
CA ARG A 168 -15.03 -12.98 7.16
C ARG A 168 -14.05 -12.90 5.99
N ILE A 169 -12.79 -13.15 6.30
CA ILE A 169 -11.77 -13.51 5.32
C ILE A 169 -11.80 -15.03 5.15
N ILE A 170 -11.73 -15.50 3.92
CA ILE A 170 -11.74 -16.92 3.56
C ILE A 170 -10.45 -17.21 2.81
N ILE A 171 -9.79 -18.28 3.20
CA ILE A 171 -8.51 -18.74 2.69
C ILE A 171 -8.81 -20.09 2.05
N ASN A 172 -8.89 -20.08 0.73
CA ASN A 172 -9.17 -21.25 -0.08
C ASN A 172 -7.84 -21.88 -0.50
N HIS A 173 -7.45 -22.97 0.15
CA HIS A 173 -6.30 -23.78 -0.22
C HIS A 173 -6.80 -25.04 -0.95
N PRO A 174 -6.07 -25.60 -1.92
CA PRO A 174 -6.53 -26.77 -2.70
C PRO A 174 -6.97 -27.98 -1.85
N SER A 175 -6.45 -28.09 -0.62
CA SER A 175 -6.75 -29.19 0.30
C SER A 175 -7.76 -28.86 1.40
N TYR A 176 -8.01 -27.57 1.69
CA TYR A 176 -8.88 -27.16 2.80
C TYR A 176 -9.28 -25.70 2.68
N ILE A 177 -10.40 -25.36 3.32
CA ILE A 177 -10.86 -23.99 3.44
C ILE A 177 -10.73 -23.57 4.90
N TYR A 178 -10.02 -22.48 5.14
CA TYR A 178 -9.89 -21.84 6.44
C TYR A 178 -10.54 -20.46 6.38
N SER A 179 -11.13 -19.98 7.47
CA SER A 179 -11.75 -18.65 7.46
C SER A 179 -11.68 -17.96 8.81
N ILE A 180 -11.54 -16.63 8.78
CA ILE A 180 -11.39 -15.75 9.94
C ILE A 180 -12.55 -14.77 9.95
N HIS A 181 -13.44 -14.91 10.93
CA HIS A 181 -14.57 -14.01 11.08
C HIS A 181 -14.10 -12.61 11.54
N PHE A 182 -14.71 -11.55 11.02
CA PHE A 182 -14.34 -10.17 11.33
C PHE A 182 -14.40 -9.83 12.83
N LYS A 183 -15.28 -10.50 13.59
CA LYS A 183 -15.38 -10.33 15.05
C LYS A 183 -14.11 -10.73 15.80
N TYR A 184 -13.26 -11.54 15.19
CA TYR A 184 -11.99 -11.99 15.76
C TYR A 184 -10.81 -11.11 15.34
N ILE A 185 -11.01 -10.15 14.42
CA ILE A 185 -9.95 -9.27 13.96
C ILE A 185 -9.92 -8.06 14.89
N PHE A 186 -8.87 -7.96 15.70
CA PHE A 186 -8.66 -6.86 16.63
C PHE A 186 -8.01 -5.65 15.96
N ASN A 187 -7.01 -5.92 15.12
CA ASN A 187 -6.24 -4.88 14.43
C ASN A 187 -5.75 -5.39 13.07
N TYR A 188 -5.44 -4.45 12.18
CA TYR A 188 -4.90 -4.73 10.86
C TYR A 188 -4.00 -3.58 10.40
N ARG A 189 -2.91 -3.90 9.71
CA ARG A 189 -1.96 -2.90 9.19
C ARG A 189 -1.12 -3.46 8.05
N LEU A 190 -0.40 -2.59 7.37
CA LEU A 190 0.72 -2.99 6.53
C LEU A 190 2.01 -2.99 7.36
N GLU A 191 2.76 -4.09 7.34
CA GLU A 191 4.02 -4.28 8.06
C GLU A 191 5.00 -4.99 7.13
N ASP A 192 6.19 -4.43 6.90
CA ASP A 192 7.20 -5.02 6.00
C ASP A 192 6.68 -5.39 4.60
N ASP A 193 5.85 -4.53 4.00
CA ASP A 193 5.12 -4.77 2.75
C ASP A 193 4.06 -5.89 2.80
N LEU A 194 3.83 -6.52 3.95
CA LEU A 194 2.84 -7.57 4.12
C LEU A 194 1.57 -7.00 4.74
N PHE A 195 0.43 -7.56 4.35
CA PHE A 195 -0.82 -7.25 5.03
C PHE A 195 -0.90 -8.09 6.30
N ARG A 196 -0.89 -7.44 7.47
CA ARG A 196 -0.93 -8.09 8.78
C ARG A 196 -2.32 -8.00 9.39
N LEU A 197 -2.79 -9.12 9.94
CA LEU A 197 -3.95 -9.21 10.82
C LEU A 197 -3.57 -9.67 12.20
N ASP A 198 -4.09 -8.99 13.20
CA ASP A 198 -4.03 -9.36 14.61
C ASP A 198 -5.37 -9.98 14.99
N ILE A 199 -5.34 -11.29 15.28
CA ILE A 199 -6.53 -12.11 15.47
C ILE A 199 -6.59 -12.59 16.91
N TYR A 200 -7.72 -12.38 17.56
CA TYR A 200 -8.00 -12.89 18.90
C TYR A 200 -8.33 -14.38 18.85
N ASN A 201 -7.69 -15.17 19.70
CA ASN A 201 -7.97 -16.60 19.84
C ASN A 201 -8.70 -16.89 21.15
N GLU A 202 -10.03 -17.03 21.09
CA GLU A 202 -10.87 -17.39 22.24
C GLU A 202 -10.49 -18.76 22.86
N HIS A 203 -9.83 -19.64 22.10
CA HIS A 203 -9.51 -21.00 22.54
C HIS A 203 -8.14 -21.14 23.20
N GLU A 204 -7.26 -20.14 23.08
CA GLU A 204 -5.90 -20.17 23.61
C GLU A 204 -5.70 -19.04 24.63
N ASN A 205 -6.42 -19.09 25.76
CA ASN A 205 -6.25 -18.18 26.91
C ASN A 205 -6.08 -16.70 26.52
N ASP A 206 -6.95 -16.18 25.66
CA ASP A 206 -6.93 -14.77 25.22
C ASP A 206 -5.63 -14.36 24.51
N SER A 207 -4.95 -15.30 23.85
CA SER A 207 -3.74 -15.02 23.09
C SER A 207 -4.06 -14.39 21.73
N MET A 208 -3.13 -13.54 21.28
CA MET A 208 -3.19 -12.89 19.98
C MET A 208 -2.34 -13.65 18.96
N THR A 209 -2.96 -14.01 17.84
CA THR A 209 -2.27 -14.58 16.68
C THR A 209 -2.05 -13.51 15.62
N HIS A 210 -0.80 -13.37 15.18
CA HIS A 210 -0.44 -12.51 14.05
C HIS A 210 -0.37 -13.34 12.76
N LEU A 211 -1.14 -12.97 11.74
CA LEU A 211 -1.06 -13.54 10.41
C LEU A 211 -0.60 -12.49 9.41
N TYR A 212 0.32 -12.87 8.55
CA TYR A 212 0.87 -12.01 7.51
C TYR A 212 0.47 -12.58 6.16
N PHE A 213 -0.22 -11.79 5.35
CA PHE A 213 -0.63 -12.16 4.00
C PHE A 213 0.43 -11.66 3.02
N ASP A 214 0.94 -12.60 2.23
CA ASP A 214 1.91 -12.37 1.17
C ASP A 214 1.25 -12.67 -0.17
N SER A 215 0.98 -11.63 -0.94
CA SER A 215 0.29 -11.68 -2.21
C SER A 215 1.03 -10.81 -3.23
N ASN A 216 0.67 -10.96 -4.51
CA ASN A 216 1.25 -10.17 -5.59
C ASN A 216 1.05 -8.65 -5.40
N ASP A 217 0.01 -8.22 -4.68
CA ASP A 217 -0.21 -6.80 -4.32
C ASP A 217 -0.91 -6.69 -2.94
N ASN A 218 -0.10 -6.67 -1.88
CA ASN A 218 -0.58 -6.59 -0.50
C ASN A 218 -1.30 -5.28 -0.18
N TYR A 219 -1.02 -4.20 -0.90
CA TYR A 219 -1.70 -2.91 -0.70
C TYR A 219 -3.12 -2.97 -1.25
N VAL A 220 -3.30 -3.55 -2.43
CA VAL A 220 -4.64 -3.79 -2.99
C VAL A 220 -5.44 -4.69 -2.07
N LEU A 221 -4.83 -5.76 -1.54
CA LEU A 221 -5.47 -6.63 -0.56
C LEU A 221 -5.86 -5.85 0.71
N TYR A 222 -4.94 -5.09 1.30
CA TYR A 222 -5.17 -4.25 2.48
C TYR A 222 -6.33 -3.26 2.27
N VAL A 223 -6.29 -2.48 1.19
CA VAL A 223 -7.31 -1.45 0.91
C VAL A 223 -8.67 -2.06 0.63
N SER A 224 -8.70 -3.21 -0.05
CA SER A 224 -9.95 -3.93 -0.32
C SER A 224 -10.54 -4.49 0.97
N PHE A 225 -9.69 -5.06 1.83
CA PHE A 225 -10.08 -5.50 3.16
C PHE A 225 -10.60 -4.34 4.01
N GLU A 226 -9.82 -3.27 4.19
CA GLU A 226 -10.17 -2.10 5.00
C GLU A 226 -11.54 -1.56 4.60
N ARG A 227 -11.79 -1.45 3.29
CA ARG A 227 -13.07 -0.98 2.78
C ARG A 227 -14.23 -1.91 3.11
N ILE A 228 -14.09 -3.22 2.85
CA ILE A 228 -15.15 -4.20 3.10
C ILE A 228 -15.39 -4.32 4.60
N PHE A 229 -14.33 -4.46 5.39
CA PHE A 229 -14.37 -4.50 6.85
C PHE A 229 -15.13 -3.29 7.38
N ASN A 230 -14.68 -2.06 7.09
CA ASN A 230 -15.34 -0.85 7.58
C ASN A 230 -16.77 -0.69 7.07
N GLN A 231 -17.12 -1.16 5.87
CA GLN A 231 -18.50 -1.10 5.38
C GLN A 231 -19.44 -1.98 6.20
N TYR A 232 -19.00 -3.15 6.64
CA TYR A 232 -19.84 -4.16 7.29
C TYR A 232 -19.64 -4.27 8.81
N THR A 233 -18.60 -3.66 9.37
CA THR A 233 -18.36 -3.61 10.82
C THR A 233 -18.72 -2.26 11.45
N LYS A 234 -19.03 -1.22 10.66
CA LYS A 234 -19.44 0.13 11.15
C LYS A 234 -20.59 0.14 12.16
N ASN A 235 -21.45 -0.88 12.14
CA ASN A 235 -22.60 -1.03 13.03
C ASN A 235 -22.47 -2.19 14.02
N LEU A 236 -21.36 -2.94 13.96
CA LEU A 236 -21.03 -3.81 15.07
C LEU A 236 -20.58 -2.86 16.18
N GLU A 237 -21.21 -2.92 17.35
CA GLU A 237 -20.60 -2.27 18.51
C GLU A 237 -19.13 -2.71 18.52
N PRO A 238 -18.17 -1.77 18.68
CA PRO A 238 -16.83 -2.20 18.99
C PRO A 238 -16.97 -3.23 20.11
N TYR A 239 -16.19 -4.30 20.08
CA TYR A 239 -15.95 -5.03 21.32
C TYR A 239 -15.30 -4.01 22.25
N VAL A 240 -16.14 -3.23 22.93
CA VAL A 240 -15.80 -2.32 24.00
C VAL A 240 -15.43 -3.30 25.08
N PHE A 241 -14.12 -3.53 25.24
CA PHE A 241 -13.63 -3.93 26.54
C PHE A 241 -14.22 -2.92 27.51
N GLU A 242 -15.20 -3.36 28.30
CA GLU A 242 -15.61 -2.63 29.49
C GLU A 242 -14.33 -2.31 30.25
N LYS A 243 -14.02 -1.00 30.31
CA LYS A 243 -13.00 -0.33 31.11
C LYS A 243 -12.04 -1.28 31.86
N GLY A 244 -10.82 -1.45 31.38
CA GLY A 244 -9.83 -2.18 32.17
C GLY A 244 -8.37 -2.11 31.78
N VAL A 245 -8.01 -1.95 30.50
CA VAL A 245 -6.59 -2.03 30.12
C VAL A 245 -6.18 -0.83 29.27
N ASN A 246 -5.61 0.15 29.96
CA ASN A 246 -4.87 1.24 29.34
C ASN A 246 -3.64 0.62 28.62
N PRO A 247 -3.41 0.86 27.31
CA PRO A 247 -2.26 0.29 26.58
C PRO A 247 -0.90 0.65 27.20
N GLU A 248 -0.85 1.69 28.04
CA GLU A 248 0.35 2.11 28.77
C GLU A 248 0.71 1.24 29.99
N SER A 249 -0.18 0.36 30.47
CA SER A 249 0.13 -0.53 31.60
C SER A 249 1.00 -1.75 31.24
N TYR A 250 1.18 -2.06 29.96
CA TYR A 250 2.04 -3.16 29.52
C TYR A 250 3.55 -2.85 29.59
N ASN A 251 3.94 -1.58 29.79
CA ASN A 251 5.35 -1.17 29.89
C ASN A 251 5.86 -0.95 31.33
N LYS A 252 5.08 -1.30 32.35
CA LYS A 252 5.48 -1.20 33.77
C LYS A 252 5.08 -2.44 34.59
N SER A 253 5.62 -3.59 34.24
CA SER A 253 5.74 -4.73 35.18
C SER A 253 6.91 -5.61 34.75
N LYS A 254 8.10 -5.04 34.86
CA LYS A 254 9.37 -5.77 34.78
C LYS A 254 10.31 -5.31 35.89
N VAL A 255 9.84 -5.34 37.13
CA VAL A 255 10.68 -5.25 38.32
C VAL A 255 10.01 -6.10 39.40
N ASP A 256 10.83 -6.92 40.06
CA ASP A 256 10.57 -7.75 41.25
C ASP A 256 9.98 -9.16 41.03
N TYR A 257 10.88 -10.11 40.77
CA TYR A 257 10.96 -11.38 41.50
C TYR A 257 12.44 -11.82 41.55
N GLU A 258 13.18 -11.34 42.56
CA GLU A 258 14.31 -12.10 43.09
C GLU A 258 13.76 -13.10 44.11
N HIS A 259 14.28 -14.33 44.02
CA HIS A 259 14.07 -15.41 44.98
C HIS A 259 14.89 -15.17 46.25
N ASP A 260 14.31 -15.61 47.37
CA ASP A 260 14.89 -15.80 48.72
C ASP A 260 15.17 -14.57 49.60
#